data_AF-A0A527D7E4-F1
#
_entry.id   AF-A0A527D7E4-F1
#
_cell.length_a   1.000
_cell.length_b   1.000
_cell.length_c   1.000
_cell.angle_alpha   90.00
_cell.angle_beta   90.00
_cell.angle_gamma   90.00
#
_symmetry.space_group_name_H-M   'P 1'
#
loop_
_entity.id
_entity.type
_entity.pdbx_description
1 polymer ?
#
loop_
_entity_poly.entity_id
_entity_poly.type
_entity_poly.pdbx_seq_one_letter_code
_entity_poly.pdbx_strand_id
1 'polypeptide(L)'
;MSGLLLDPWFYAAALPAVILVGLSKGGFGGAVGFVGVPLMALTMPPVQAAAILLPILCLMDIVSVWAWWGVYDRKMLVDMMPGAVIGIGLGWLTAALVTEEAVRLIVGAVAI
;
A
#
# COMPACT_ATOMS: atom_id res chain seq x y z
N MET A 1 17.72 -11.62 3.55
CA MET A 1 17.11 -11.28 2.24
C MET A 1 17.34 -12.36 1.18
N SER A 2 18.46 -13.10 1.20
CA SER A 2 18.74 -14.21 0.25
C SER A 2 17.75 -15.38 0.34
N GLY A 3 17.17 -15.68 1.52
CA GLY A 3 16.15 -16.72 1.67
C GLY A 3 14.77 -16.37 1.06
N LEU A 4 14.39 -15.09 1.05
CA LEU A 4 13.10 -14.63 0.50
C LEU A 4 13.04 -14.71 -1.02
N LEU A 5 14.13 -14.33 -1.70
CA LEU A 5 14.19 -14.32 -3.16
C LEU A 5 14.26 -15.73 -3.78
N LEU A 6 14.59 -16.74 -2.99
CA LEU A 6 14.64 -18.15 -3.38
C LEU A 6 13.36 -18.91 -3.02
N ASP A 7 12.46 -18.31 -2.25
CA ASP A 7 11.22 -18.94 -1.82
C ASP A 7 10.13 -18.81 -2.91
N PRO A 8 9.64 -19.91 -3.50
CA PRO A 8 8.56 -19.85 -4.49
C PRO A 8 7.27 -19.24 -3.93
N TRP A 9 7.04 -19.36 -2.61
CA TRP A 9 5.83 -18.86 -1.96
C TRP A 9 5.81 -17.32 -1.91
N PHE A 10 6.98 -16.68 -1.86
CA PHE A 10 7.11 -15.24 -1.98
C PHE A 10 6.51 -14.75 -3.30
N TYR A 11 6.92 -15.33 -4.44
CA TYR A 11 6.42 -14.92 -5.75
C TYR A 11 4.93 -15.27 -5.92
N ALA A 12 4.49 -16.41 -5.39
CA ALA A 12 3.08 -16.81 -5.43
C ALA A 12 2.15 -15.80 -4.73
N ALA A 13 2.62 -15.12 -3.67
CA ALA A 13 1.86 -14.06 -2.99
C ALA A 13 2.12 -12.67 -3.60
N ALA A 14 3.37 -12.34 -3.92
CA ALA A 14 3.76 -11.00 -4.39
C ALA A 14 3.21 -10.67 -5.78
N LEU A 15 3.22 -11.63 -6.72
CA LEU A 15 2.74 -11.41 -8.08
C LEU A 15 1.25 -11.03 -8.13
N PRO A 16 0.32 -11.81 -7.54
CA PRO A 16 -1.08 -11.42 -7.51
C PRO A 16 -1.30 -10.16 -6.68
N ALA A 17 -0.60 -9.99 -5.55
CA ALA A 17 -0.71 -8.78 -4.74
C ALA A 17 -0.39 -7.51 -5.56
N VAL A 18 0.75 -7.49 -6.26
CA VAL A 18 1.17 -6.34 -7.07
C VAL A 18 0.24 -6.11 -8.26
N ILE A 19 -0.22 -7.17 -8.94
CA ILE A 19 -1.17 -7.05 -10.06
C ILE A 19 -2.51 -6.46 -9.58
N LEU A 20 -3.06 -6.96 -8.48
CA LEU A 20 -4.34 -6.48 -7.94
C LEU A 20 -4.24 -5.03 -7.45
N VAL A 21 -3.14 -4.67 -6.77
CA VAL A 21 -2.85 -3.30 -6.36
C VAL A 21 -2.71 -2.38 -7.57
N GLY A 22 -1.98 -2.81 -8.59
CA GLY A 22 -1.78 -2.06 -9.83
C GLY A 22 -3.08 -1.84 -10.60
N LEU A 23 -3.92 -2.87 -10.74
CA LEU A 23 -5.25 -2.75 -11.34
C LEU A 23 -6.15 -1.77 -10.57
N SER A 24 -6.05 -1.77 -9.24
CA SER A 24 -6.83 -0.87 -8.40
C SER A 24 -6.42 0.59 -8.56
N LYS A 25 -5.11 0.88 -8.56
CA LYS A 25 -4.58 2.22 -8.83
C LYS A 25 -4.79 2.68 -10.29
N GLY A 26 -4.87 1.75 -11.24
CA GLY A 26 -5.16 2.01 -12.65
C GLY A 26 -6.64 2.26 -12.98
N GLY A 27 -7.54 2.25 -11.99
CA GLY A 27 -8.98 2.52 -12.18
C GLY A 27 -9.82 1.32 -12.59
N PHE A 28 -9.22 0.12 -12.71
CA PHE A 28 -9.92 -1.14 -13.06
C PHE A 28 -10.32 -1.98 -11.85
N GLY A 29 -9.76 -1.73 -10.67
CA GLY A 29 -10.07 -2.47 -9.44
C GLY A 29 -10.64 -1.56 -8.35
N GLY A 30 -11.85 -1.83 -7.88
CA GLY A 30 -12.44 -1.17 -6.71
C GLY A 30 -11.64 -1.41 -5.41
N ALA A 31 -12.27 -1.95 -4.37
CA ALA A 31 -11.67 -2.16 -3.04
C ALA A 31 -10.46 -3.13 -2.97
N VAL A 32 -10.05 -3.72 -4.10
CA VAL A 32 -9.02 -4.78 -4.16
C VAL A 32 -7.60 -4.26 -3.93
N GLY A 33 -7.37 -2.95 -4.01
CA GLY A 33 -6.05 -2.34 -3.78
C GLY A 33 -5.53 -2.46 -2.35
N PHE A 34 -6.40 -2.62 -1.35
CA PHE A 34 -6.00 -2.73 0.06
C PHE A 34 -5.50 -4.13 0.43
N VAL A 35 -5.75 -5.15 -0.40
CA VAL A 35 -5.43 -6.55 -0.11
C VAL A 35 -3.93 -6.87 -0.36
N GLY A 36 -3.18 -5.97 -0.98
CA GLY A 36 -1.77 -6.21 -1.32
C GLY A 36 -0.88 -6.55 -0.12
N VAL A 37 -0.91 -5.71 0.93
CA VAL A 37 -0.12 -5.94 2.16
C VAL A 37 -0.62 -7.18 2.92
N PRO A 38 -1.93 -7.40 3.16
CA PRO A 38 -2.42 -8.64 3.76
C PRO A 38 -2.01 -9.92 3.02
N LEU A 39 -2.07 -9.95 1.68
CA LEU A 39 -1.67 -11.12 0.89
C LEU A 39 -0.19 -11.44 1.06
N MET A 40 0.66 -10.42 0.99
CA MET A 40 2.10 -10.59 1.21
C MET A 40 2.44 -10.93 2.67
N ALA A 41 1.63 -10.46 3.62
CA ALA A 41 1.80 -10.75 5.05
C ALA A 41 1.55 -12.24 5.40
N LEU A 42 0.97 -13.03 4.49
CA LEU A 42 0.85 -14.48 4.64
C LEU A 42 2.21 -15.20 4.52
N THR A 43 3.20 -14.57 3.88
CA THR A 43 4.49 -15.20 3.55
C THR A 43 5.67 -14.48 4.20
N MET A 44 5.51 -13.22 4.58
CA MET A 44 6.56 -12.42 5.22
C MET A 44 5.97 -11.45 6.25
N PRO A 45 6.79 -10.82 7.10
CA PRO A 45 6.29 -9.80 8.02
C PRO A 45 5.66 -8.59 7.28
N PRO A 46 4.59 -7.99 7.82
CA PRO A 46 3.84 -6.93 7.14
C PRO A 46 4.68 -5.67 6.87
N VAL A 47 5.63 -5.36 7.76
CA VAL A 47 6.56 -4.23 7.58
C VAL A 47 7.46 -4.47 6.36
N GLN A 48 7.92 -5.70 6.14
CA GLN A 48 8.72 -6.05 4.96
C GLN A 48 7.87 -6.03 3.67
N ALA A 49 6.63 -6.54 3.74
CA ALA A 49 5.70 -6.46 2.62
C ALA A 49 5.44 -5.01 2.20
N ALA A 50 5.18 -4.13 3.17
CA ALA A 50 5.03 -2.69 2.92
C ALA A 50 6.30 -2.08 2.33
N ALA A 51 7.49 -2.43 2.83
CA ALA A 51 8.76 -1.94 2.29
C ALA A 51 8.99 -2.31 0.81
N ILE A 52 8.52 -3.49 0.38
CA ILE A 52 8.59 -3.92 -1.03
C ILE A 52 7.55 -3.19 -1.89
N LEU A 53 6.33 -3.02 -1.37
CA LEU A 53 5.23 -2.38 -2.09
C LEU A 53 5.41 -0.86 -2.22
N LEU A 54 5.97 -0.18 -1.22
CA LEU A 54 6.08 1.28 -1.17
C LEU A 54 6.74 1.90 -2.42
N PRO A 55 7.92 1.45 -2.90
CA PRO A 55 8.52 1.98 -4.12
C PRO A 55 7.63 1.79 -5.36
N ILE A 56 6.96 0.64 -5.44
CA ILE A 56 6.06 0.30 -6.54
C ILE A 56 4.84 1.21 -6.51
N LEU A 57 4.25 1.41 -5.33
CA LEU A 57 3.11 2.31 -5.11
C LEU A 57 3.47 3.76 -5.44
N CYS A 58 4.64 4.23 -5.02
CA CYS A 58 5.10 5.59 -5.36
C CYS A 58 5.26 5.77 -6.88
N LEU A 59 5.81 4.78 -7.58
CA LEU A 59 5.89 4.82 -9.05
C LEU A 59 4.50 4.84 -9.70
N MET A 60 3.55 4.04 -9.19
CA MET A 60 2.16 4.06 -9.65
C MET A 60 1.53 5.45 -9.45
N ASP A 61 1.75 6.07 -8.29
CA ASP A 61 1.22 7.42 -8.00
C ASP A 61 1.78 8.48 -8.95
N ILE A 62 3.08 8.43 -9.26
CA ILE A 62 3.69 9.34 -10.23
C ILE A 62 3.04 9.18 -11.61
N VAL A 63 2.86 7.95 -12.07
CA VAL A 63 2.23 7.66 -13.37
C VAL A 63 0.76 8.10 -13.37
N SER A 64 0.01 7.85 -12.29
CA SER A 64 -1.38 8.29 -12.15
C SER A 64 -1.49 9.82 -12.19
N VAL A 65 -0.62 10.53 -11.48
CA VAL A 65 -0.58 12.00 -11.49
C VAL A 65 -0.24 12.52 -12.89
N TRP A 66 0.70 11.87 -13.58
CA TRP A 66 1.06 12.25 -14.95
C TRP A 66 -0.09 12.01 -15.95
N ALA A 67 -0.77 10.87 -15.85
CA ALA A 67 -1.88 10.53 -16.74
C ALA A 67 -3.09 11.47 -16.58
N TRP A 68 -3.35 11.95 -15.36
CA TRP A 68 -4.47 12.83 -15.04
C TRP A 68 -4.06 14.29 -14.86
N TRP A 69 -2.86 14.65 -15.33
CA TRP A 69 -2.34 16.01 -15.16
C TRP A 69 -3.25 17.02 -15.86
N GLY A 70 -3.77 17.99 -15.09
CA GLY A 70 -4.68 19.01 -15.60
C GLY A 70 -6.16 18.64 -15.62
N VAL A 71 -6.53 17.39 -15.31
CA VAL A 71 -7.92 16.93 -15.19
C VAL A 71 -8.22 16.64 -13.72
N TYR A 72 -8.46 17.70 -12.94
CA TYR A 72 -8.77 17.59 -11.52
C TYR A 72 -9.59 18.80 -11.03
N ASP A 73 -10.41 18.58 -10.01
CA ASP A 73 -11.11 19.66 -9.30
C ASP A 73 -10.21 20.24 -8.20
N ARG A 74 -9.82 21.50 -8.37
CA ARG A 74 -8.95 22.22 -7.42
C ARG A 74 -9.59 22.39 -6.05
N LYS A 75 -10.91 22.62 -5.98
CA LYS A 75 -11.62 22.84 -4.72
C LYS A 75 -11.65 21.54 -3.94
N MET A 76 -12.05 20.44 -4.59
CA MET A 76 -12.06 19.12 -3.96
C MET A 76 -10.67 18.70 -3.47
N LEU A 77 -9.62 18.95 -4.27
CA LEU A 77 -8.25 18.65 -3.87
C LEU A 77 -7.85 19.43 -2.62
N VAL A 78 -8.09 20.73 -2.58
CA VAL A 78 -7.75 21.58 -1.41
C VAL A 78 -8.55 21.17 -0.17
N ASP A 79 -9.81 20.78 -0.32
CA ASP A 79 -10.66 20.35 0.79
C ASP A 79 -10.17 19.01 1.39
N MET A 80 -9.62 18.10 0.58
CA MET A 80 -9.08 16.80 1.03
C MET A 80 -7.66 16.89 1.61
N MET A 81 -6.84 17.84 1.16
CA MET A 81 -5.43 17.96 1.53
C MET A 81 -5.17 18.07 3.05
N PRO A 82 -5.89 18.90 3.84
CA PRO A 82 -5.69 19.00 5.28
C PRO A 82 -5.89 17.66 5.98
N GLY A 83 -6.95 16.92 5.62
CA GLY A 83 -7.22 15.61 6.19
C GLY A 83 -6.12 14.60 5.87
N ALA A 84 -5.65 14.60 4.62
CA ALA A 84 -4.54 13.74 4.19
C ALA A 84 -3.24 14.05 4.95
N VAL A 85 -2.86 15.33 5.05
CA VAL A 85 -1.64 15.76 5.75
C VAL A 85 -1.71 15.43 7.23
N ILE A 86 -2.84 15.70 7.88
CA ILE A 86 -3.03 15.39 9.31
C ILE A 86 -2.99 13.87 9.53
N GLY A 87 -3.69 13.08 8.71
CA GLY A 87 -3.71 11.63 8.81
C GLY A 87 -2.32 10.99 8.61
N ILE A 88 -1.60 11.40 7.57
CA ILE A 88 -0.23 10.94 7.30
C ILE A 88 0.70 11.37 8.44
N GLY A 89 0.58 12.61 8.92
CA GLY A 89 1.38 13.12 10.02
C GLY A 89 1.17 12.34 11.32
N LEU A 90 -0.08 12.05 11.67
CA LEU A 90 -0.42 11.23 12.85
C LEU A 90 0.09 9.79 12.70
N GLY A 91 -0.07 9.19 11.52
CA GLY A 91 0.46 7.86 11.23
C GLY A 91 1.98 7.81 11.34
N TRP A 92 2.68 8.83 10.82
CA TRP A 92 4.13 8.93 10.91
C TRP A 92 4.62 9.14 12.36
N LEU A 93 3.98 10.02 13.11
CA LEU A 93 4.32 10.27 14.52
C LEU A 93 4.12 9.03 15.39
N THR A 94 3.07 8.26 15.12
CA THR A 94 2.77 7.04 15.88
C THR A 94 3.54 5.82 15.39
N ALA A 95 4.13 5.85 14.19
CA ALA A 95 4.83 4.70 13.59
C ALA A 95 5.92 4.11 14.50
N ALA A 96 6.67 4.96 15.22
CA ALA A 96 7.72 4.51 16.14
C ALA A 96 7.18 3.87 17.44
N LEU A 97 5.90 4.06 17.76
CA LEU A 97 5.25 3.54 18.95
C LEU A 97 4.59 2.16 18.72
N VAL A 98 4.41 1.75 17.46
CA VAL A 98 3.67 0.53 17.10
C VAL A 98 4.65 -0.64 16.96
N THR A 99 4.42 -1.71 17.71
CA THR A 99 5.20 -2.95 17.61
C THR A 99 4.81 -3.75 16.36
N GLU A 100 5.72 -4.62 15.89
CA GLU A 100 5.48 -5.45 14.70
C GLU A 100 4.25 -6.37 14.85
N GLU A 101 3.99 -6.86 16.06
CA GLU A 101 2.81 -7.66 16.40
C GLU A 101 1.51 -6.85 16.28
N ALA A 102 1.53 -5.60 16.73
CA ALA A 102 0.39 -4.70 16.60
C ALA A 102 0.11 -4.39 15.13
N VAL A 103 1.15 -4.14 14.32
CA VAL A 103 0.99 -3.97 12.86
C VAL A 103 0.36 -5.21 12.24
N ARG A 104 0.83 -6.41 12.60
CA ARG A 104 0.28 -7.68 12.09
C ARG A 104 -1.19 -7.86 12.46
N LEU A 105 -1.58 -7.51 13.68
CA LEU A 105 -2.96 -7.59 14.14
C LEU A 105 -3.86 -6.58 13.41
N ILE A 106 -3.41 -5.33 13.26
CA ILE A 106 -4.15 -4.28 12.53
C ILE A 106 -4.35 -4.70 11.06
N VAL A 107 -3.29 -5.14 10.39
CA VAL A 107 -3.37 -5.58 8.99
C VAL A 107 -4.30 -6.79 8.85
N GLY A 108 -4.24 -7.73 9.79
CA GLY A 108 -5.17 -8.87 9.83
C GLY A 108 -6.62 -8.46 10.04
N ALA A 109 -6.89 -7.47 10.90
CA ALA A 109 -8.23 -6.96 11.17
C ALA A 109 -8.81 -6.19 9.96
N VAL A 110 -7.99 -5.42 9.24
CA VAL A 110 -8.42 -4.70 8.03
C VAL A 110 -8.73 -5.65 6.85
N ALA A 111 -8.12 -6.83 6.85
CA ALA A 111 -8.32 -7.82 5.79
C ALA A 111 -9.65 -8.59 5.89
N ILE A 112 -10.35 -8.51 7.04
CA ILE A 112 -11.64 -9.16 7.32
C ILE A 112 -12.76 -8.13 7.17
#